data_AF-A0A2D6AME0-F1
#
_entry.id   AF-A0A2D6AME0-F1
#
_cell.length_a   1.000
_cell.length_b   1.000
_cell.length_c   1.000
_cell.angle_alpha   90.00
_cell.angle_beta   90.00
_cell.angle_gamma   90.00
#
_symmetry.space_group_name_H-M   'P 1'
#
loop_
_entity.id
_entity.type
_entity.pdbx_description
1 polymer ?
#
loop_
_entity_poly.entity_id
_entity_poly.type
_entity_poly.pdbx_seq_one_letter_code
_entity_poly.pdbx_strand_id
1 'polypeptide(L)'
;MRKYFLGLGLFVLLLLIFVLNTFYSTGYFRTITPKMEGTLTHIKMRGAEDLAISRQDSFLIISSDDRAARFHPRNRIGHLYKLDLRDSEVKPVKLTRNLSFPFYPHGISMLKLDSGIYKLWVINHPKNQHTVEVFMLYGDSLVHQKTISDEAIVSPNDLVAIDEDQFYITNDHQYRYGWKRMAEDYLGLAISDVQYYDGKEFTKVADGIAYANGINYDSKKNRLFVASPRGFLVKVFDPDLTTGSLQFIEDIDARSGVDNIEFDEKGRLWIGSHPNLMHFSGYAAGKLETSPSEIIVIDYEGKSNYSVESVFVDTGVNISASTVAIPFEDKVYIGNVMDEHILVWSTN
;
A
#
# COMPACT_ATOMS: atom_id res chain seq x y z
N MET A 1 6.16 -47.49 22.42
CA MET A 1 7.32 -46.85 21.75
C MET A 1 7.11 -46.63 20.25
N ARG A 2 6.86 -47.66 19.42
CA ARG A 2 6.68 -47.50 17.95
C ARG A 2 5.62 -46.47 17.52
N LYS A 3 4.45 -46.44 18.18
CA LYS A 3 3.39 -45.45 17.90
C LYS A 3 3.80 -44.01 18.22
N TYR A 4 4.60 -43.81 19.27
CA TYR A 4 5.14 -42.49 19.64
C TYR A 4 6.19 -42.00 18.63
N PHE A 5 7.07 -42.89 18.16
CA PHE A 5 8.03 -42.56 17.10
C PHE A 5 7.34 -42.25 15.75
N LEU A 6 6.27 -42.98 15.41
CA LEU A 6 5.45 -42.68 14.23
C LEU A 6 4.74 -41.33 14.35
N GLY A 7 4.15 -41.02 15.52
CA GLY A 7 3.52 -39.72 15.77
C GLY A 7 4.50 -38.55 15.72
N LEU A 8 5.68 -38.71 16.33
CA LEU A 8 6.75 -37.71 16.26
C LEU A 8 7.26 -37.52 14.83
N GLY A 9 7.47 -38.61 14.09
CA GLY A 9 7.89 -38.55 12.69
C GLY A 9 6.90 -37.82 11.80
N LEU A 10 5.59 -38.09 11.96
CA LEU A 10 4.54 -37.38 11.24
C LEU A 10 4.51 -35.90 11.59
N PHE A 11 4.63 -35.56 12.88
CA PHE A 11 4.68 -34.17 13.32
C PHE A 11 5.85 -33.41 12.71
N VAL A 12 7.06 -33.99 12.73
CA VAL A 12 8.27 -33.37 12.14
C VAL A 12 8.09 -33.19 10.63
N LEU A 13 7.51 -34.18 9.94
CA LEU A 13 7.24 -34.09 8.50
C LEU A 13 6.26 -32.95 8.19
N LEU A 14 5.16 -32.85 8.93
CA LEU A 14 4.17 -31.77 8.75
C LEU A 14 4.78 -30.40 9.03
N LEU A 15 5.62 -30.28 10.06
CA LEU A 15 6.34 -29.06 10.37
C LEU A 15 7.30 -28.67 9.23
N LEU A 16 8.02 -29.63 8.66
CA LEU A 16 8.94 -29.39 7.55
C LEU A 16 8.18 -28.96 6.28
N ILE A 17 7.08 -29.63 5.95
CA ILE A 17 6.19 -29.23 4.84
C ILE A 17 5.68 -27.81 5.04
N PHE A 18 5.23 -27.50 6.25
CA PHE A 18 4.76 -26.17 6.61
C PHE A 18 5.84 -25.11 6.39
N VAL A 19 7.05 -25.31 6.93
CA VAL A 19 8.18 -24.37 6.76
C VAL A 19 8.54 -24.18 5.29
N LEU A 20 8.65 -25.27 4.52
CA LEU A 20 8.94 -25.19 3.09
C LEU A 20 7.85 -24.45 2.33
N ASN A 21 6.58 -24.69 2.66
CA ASN A 21 5.45 -23.99 2.07
C ASN A 21 5.47 -22.49 2.40
N THR A 22 5.83 -22.10 3.63
CA THR A 22 5.99 -20.69 3.99
C THR A 22 7.03 -20.02 3.10
N PHE A 23 8.24 -20.58 2.99
CA PHE A 23 9.29 -20.01 2.12
C PHE A 23 8.86 -19.95 0.65
N TYR A 24 8.22 -21.01 0.13
CA TYR A 24 7.74 -21.05 -1.24
C TYR A 24 6.67 -19.98 -1.51
N SER A 25 5.63 -19.93 -0.67
CA SER A 25 4.50 -19.01 -0.80
C SER A 25 4.84 -17.54 -0.50
N THR A 26 6.04 -17.24 -0.01
CA THR A 26 6.54 -15.87 0.17
C THR A 26 7.49 -15.42 -0.96
N GLY A 27 7.64 -16.24 -2.01
CA GLY A 27 8.58 -15.94 -3.10
C GLY A 27 10.05 -16.05 -2.69
N TYR A 28 10.38 -16.73 -1.58
CA TYR A 28 11.75 -16.75 -1.03
C TYR A 28 12.79 -17.31 -2.01
N PHE A 29 12.40 -18.30 -2.79
CA PHE A 29 13.26 -18.95 -3.78
C PHE A 29 13.22 -18.28 -5.16
N ARG A 30 12.50 -17.16 -5.31
CA ARG A 30 12.41 -16.43 -6.58
C ARG A 30 13.76 -15.77 -6.90
N THR A 31 14.30 -16.06 -8.07
CA THR A 31 15.44 -15.32 -8.61
C THR A 31 14.98 -13.91 -9.02
N ILE A 32 15.68 -12.89 -8.51
CA ILE A 32 15.43 -11.49 -8.86
C ILE A 32 16.36 -11.11 -10.01
N THR A 33 15.80 -10.99 -11.21
CA THR A 33 16.53 -10.54 -12.40
C THR A 33 16.16 -9.08 -12.67
N PRO A 34 17.11 -8.14 -12.58
CA PRO A 34 16.84 -6.73 -12.84
C PRO A 34 16.20 -6.49 -14.21
N LYS A 35 15.18 -5.63 -14.23
CA LYS A 35 14.49 -5.15 -15.44
C LYS A 35 14.16 -3.67 -15.21
N MET A 36 14.93 -2.75 -15.78
CA MET A 36 14.75 -1.31 -15.54
C MET A 36 15.39 -0.47 -16.66
N GLU A 37 14.89 -0.61 -17.88
CA GLU A 37 15.38 0.20 -19.01
C GLU A 37 14.99 1.67 -18.84
N GLY A 38 15.85 2.60 -19.28
CA GLY A 38 15.59 4.04 -19.17
C GLY A 38 16.51 4.75 -18.17
N THR A 39 16.09 5.91 -17.69
CA THR A 39 16.89 6.76 -16.79
C THR A 39 16.28 6.81 -15.40
N LEU A 40 17.14 6.73 -14.39
CA LEU A 40 16.75 6.79 -12.98
C LEU A 40 17.25 8.09 -12.35
N THR A 41 16.34 8.81 -11.68
CA THR A 41 16.68 9.99 -10.87
C THR A 41 16.00 9.90 -9.50
N HIS A 42 16.49 10.67 -8.53
CA HIS A 42 16.08 10.53 -7.13
C HIS A 42 15.62 11.87 -6.57
N ILE A 43 14.45 11.86 -5.92
CA ILE A 43 13.94 13.00 -5.15
C ILE A 43 14.13 12.69 -3.67
N LYS A 44 14.93 13.47 -2.95
CA LYS A 44 15.19 13.23 -1.53
C LYS A 44 13.91 13.30 -0.71
N MET A 45 13.49 12.17 -0.14
CA MET A 45 12.26 12.03 0.64
C MET A 45 12.29 10.70 1.39
N ARG A 46 12.19 10.73 2.72
CA ARG A 46 12.27 9.51 3.53
C ARG A 46 10.91 8.82 3.63
N GLY A 47 10.88 7.51 3.42
CA GLY A 47 9.71 6.66 3.64
C GLY A 47 8.44 7.21 3.00
N ALA A 48 8.55 7.59 1.73
CA ALA A 48 7.44 8.02 0.89
C ALA A 48 6.62 6.79 0.51
N GLU A 49 5.81 6.33 1.44
CA GLU A 49 5.20 5.00 1.37
C GLU A 49 3.96 4.99 0.49
N ASP A 50 3.21 6.09 0.45
CA ASP A 50 2.05 6.22 -0.42
C ASP A 50 1.99 7.59 -1.11
N LEU A 51 1.35 7.62 -2.29
CA LEU A 51 1.28 8.77 -3.19
C LEU A 51 -0.14 8.90 -3.73
N ALA A 52 -0.62 10.14 -3.89
CA ALA A 52 -1.87 10.42 -4.61
C ALA A 52 -1.65 11.49 -5.67
N ILE A 53 -2.21 11.31 -6.86
CA ILE A 53 -2.00 12.21 -8.00
C ILE A 53 -3.22 13.06 -8.34
N SER A 54 -3.00 14.35 -8.56
CA SER A 54 -3.90 15.17 -9.36
C SER A 54 -3.34 15.29 -10.76
N ARG A 55 -3.86 14.50 -11.71
CA ARG A 55 -3.40 14.55 -13.11
C ARG A 55 -3.73 15.87 -13.78
N GLN A 56 -4.94 16.37 -13.56
CA GLN A 56 -5.44 17.62 -14.16
C GLN A 56 -4.60 18.83 -13.77
N ASP A 57 -4.18 18.88 -12.51
CA ASP A 57 -3.45 20.02 -11.94
C ASP A 57 -1.96 19.70 -11.75
N SER A 58 -1.54 18.52 -12.21
CA SER A 58 -0.17 18.03 -12.32
C SER A 58 0.64 18.12 -11.03
N PHE A 59 0.12 17.55 -9.94
CA PHE A 59 0.88 17.43 -8.70
C PHE A 59 0.66 16.07 -8.01
N LEU A 60 1.63 15.69 -7.17
CA LEU A 60 1.52 14.57 -6.24
C LEU A 60 1.34 15.08 -4.82
N ILE A 61 0.54 14.36 -4.04
CA ILE A 61 0.63 14.34 -2.58
C ILE A 61 1.47 13.13 -2.19
N ILE A 62 2.38 13.34 -1.26
CA ILE A 62 3.30 12.32 -0.77
C ILE A 62 3.04 12.12 0.72
N SER A 63 2.71 10.89 1.11
CA SER A 63 2.66 10.45 2.49
C SER A 63 4.03 9.97 2.92
N SER A 64 4.66 10.66 3.89
CA SER A 64 6.03 10.38 4.32
C SER A 64 6.12 10.19 5.84
N ASP A 65 6.57 9.00 6.24
CA ASP A 65 7.00 8.69 7.61
C ASP A 65 8.36 8.00 7.55
N ASP A 66 9.37 8.55 8.25
CA ASP A 66 10.68 7.93 8.38
C ASP A 66 10.50 6.69 9.28
N ARG A 67 10.14 5.55 8.68
CA ARG A 67 9.97 4.27 9.39
C ARG A 67 11.33 3.69 9.79
N ALA A 68 12.38 3.92 8.99
CA ALA A 68 13.73 3.42 9.21
C ALA A 68 14.25 3.79 10.60
N ALA A 69 14.18 5.06 10.98
CA ALA A 69 14.74 5.42 12.26
C ALA A 69 13.79 5.10 13.45
N ARG A 70 12.72 4.30 13.30
CA ARG A 70 12.08 3.64 14.47
C ARG A 70 13.10 2.79 15.26
N PHE A 71 14.17 2.35 14.60
CA PHE A 71 15.31 1.66 15.22
C PHE A 71 16.30 2.60 15.94
N HIS A 72 16.13 3.92 15.81
CA HIS A 72 17.00 4.94 16.42
C HIS A 72 16.19 6.10 17.02
N PRO A 73 16.16 6.30 18.35
CA PRO A 73 15.26 7.25 19.00
C PRO A 73 15.50 8.69 18.51
N ARG A 74 14.52 9.22 17.76
CA ARG A 74 14.38 10.64 17.43
C ARG A 74 12.91 11.02 17.58
N ASN A 75 12.63 12.21 18.11
CA ASN A 75 11.29 12.78 18.08
C ASN A 75 10.84 12.92 16.62
N ARG A 76 9.68 12.35 16.30
CA ARG A 76 9.28 12.09 14.93
C ARG A 76 7.83 12.46 14.72
N ILE A 77 7.60 13.25 13.69
CA ILE A 77 6.31 13.57 13.12
C ILE A 77 6.51 13.34 11.62
N GLY A 78 5.77 12.40 11.06
CA GLY A 78 5.68 12.25 9.61
C GLY A 78 4.98 13.46 9.00
N HIS A 79 4.95 13.55 7.68
CA HIS A 79 4.45 14.72 6.99
C HIS A 79 3.81 14.37 5.66
N LEU A 80 2.78 15.13 5.28
CA LEU A 80 2.38 15.24 3.89
C LEU A 80 3.22 16.30 3.17
N TYR A 81 3.59 15.99 1.93
CA TYR A 81 4.22 16.92 1.00
C TYR A 81 3.40 17.03 -0.28
N LYS A 82 3.53 18.16 -0.97
CA LYS A 82 3.04 18.35 -2.33
C LYS A 82 4.22 18.49 -3.26
N LEU A 83 4.22 17.78 -4.38
CA LEU A 83 5.23 17.91 -5.43
C LEU A 83 4.53 18.37 -6.72
N ASP A 84 4.90 19.54 -7.23
CA ASP A 84 4.49 20.00 -8.55
C ASP A 84 5.27 19.20 -9.62
N LEU A 85 4.55 18.52 -10.50
CA LEU A 85 5.14 17.66 -11.54
C LEU A 85 5.60 18.46 -12.76
N ARG A 86 5.22 19.74 -12.85
CA ARG A 86 5.69 20.67 -13.90
C ARG A 86 6.94 21.43 -13.46
N ASP A 87 7.28 21.40 -12.17
CA ASP A 87 8.47 22.06 -11.65
C ASP A 87 9.74 21.31 -12.07
N SER A 88 10.58 21.99 -12.85
CA SER A 88 11.88 21.47 -13.26
C SER A 88 12.84 21.18 -12.10
N GLU A 89 12.66 21.83 -10.95
CA GLU A 89 13.49 21.60 -9.76
C GLU A 89 13.01 20.40 -8.92
N VAL A 90 11.77 19.93 -9.14
CA VAL A 90 11.17 18.74 -8.50
C VAL A 90 11.33 18.77 -6.97
N LYS A 91 10.91 19.87 -6.33
CA LYS A 91 11.06 20.08 -4.88
C LYS A 91 9.73 19.89 -4.12
N PRO A 92 9.60 18.84 -3.28
CA PRO A 92 8.41 18.66 -2.46
C PRO A 92 8.23 19.77 -1.40
N VAL A 93 7.06 20.37 -1.35
CA VAL A 93 6.65 21.37 -0.36
C VAL A 93 5.96 20.68 0.80
N LYS A 94 6.51 20.82 2.01
CA LYS A 94 5.87 20.30 3.24
C LYS A 94 4.57 21.04 3.55
N LEU A 95 3.45 20.31 3.62
CA LEU A 95 2.10 20.84 3.88
C LEU A 95 1.75 20.88 5.39
N THR A 96 2.27 19.94 6.17
CA THR A 96 1.86 19.68 7.57
C THR A 96 2.73 20.37 8.61
N ARG A 97 3.11 21.63 8.37
CA ARG A 97 4.06 22.36 9.23
C ARG A 97 3.52 22.67 10.63
N ASN A 98 2.19 22.80 10.76
CA ASN A 98 1.53 23.34 11.95
C ASN A 98 0.51 22.37 12.57
N LEU A 99 0.77 21.05 12.52
CA LEU A 99 -0.10 20.09 13.21
C LEU A 99 0.12 20.15 14.73
N SER A 100 -0.99 20.14 15.48
CA SER A 100 -1.00 20.18 16.95
C SER A 100 -1.08 18.79 17.60
N PHE A 101 -1.02 17.72 16.80
CA PHE A 101 -1.18 16.33 17.23
C PHE A 101 -0.10 15.41 16.63
N PRO A 102 0.18 14.23 17.24
CA PRO A 102 1.11 13.26 16.66
C PRO A 102 0.61 12.75 15.32
N PHE A 103 1.49 12.79 14.31
CA PHE A 103 1.15 12.45 12.94
C PHE A 103 2.18 11.49 12.35
N TYR A 104 1.71 10.32 11.94
CA TYR A 104 2.46 9.20 11.36
C TYR A 104 1.64 8.67 10.17
N PRO A 105 1.70 9.39 9.04
CA PRO A 105 0.81 9.14 7.92
C PRO A 105 1.18 7.82 7.21
N HIS A 106 0.16 7.15 6.66
CA HIS A 106 0.27 5.90 5.90
C HIS A 106 -0.46 6.05 4.56
N GLY A 107 -1.40 5.18 4.20
CA GLY A 107 -2.23 5.32 3.00
C GLY A 107 -3.04 6.62 2.97
N ILE A 108 -3.20 7.16 1.76
CA ILE A 108 -3.87 8.43 1.49
C ILE A 108 -4.83 8.32 0.31
N SER A 109 -5.93 9.07 0.38
CA SER A 109 -6.79 9.30 -0.77
C SER A 109 -7.10 10.78 -0.94
N MET A 110 -7.31 11.19 -2.18
CA MET A 110 -7.54 12.58 -2.55
C MET A 110 -8.69 12.70 -3.54
N LEU A 111 -9.65 13.57 -3.22
CA LEU A 111 -10.78 13.92 -4.09
C LEU A 111 -10.70 15.40 -4.47
N LYS A 112 -10.79 15.71 -5.76
CA LYS A 112 -10.91 17.09 -6.24
C LYS A 112 -12.36 17.56 -6.09
N LEU A 113 -12.58 18.64 -5.34
CA LEU A 113 -13.91 19.21 -5.15
C LEU A 113 -14.18 20.37 -6.13
N ASP A 114 -13.16 21.20 -6.36
CA ASP A 114 -13.24 22.35 -7.27
C ASP A 114 -11.82 22.72 -7.77
N SER A 115 -11.70 23.77 -8.57
CA SER A 115 -10.44 24.34 -9.03
C SER A 115 -9.54 24.70 -7.84
N GLY A 116 -8.45 23.94 -7.67
CA GLY A 116 -7.48 24.14 -6.60
C GLY A 116 -7.95 23.73 -5.19
N ILE A 117 -9.10 23.06 -5.08
CA ILE A 117 -9.66 22.60 -3.80
C ILE A 117 -9.76 21.07 -3.81
N TYR A 118 -9.10 20.43 -2.83
CA TYR A 118 -9.13 18.98 -2.66
C TYR A 118 -9.48 18.61 -1.23
N LYS A 119 -10.15 17.48 -1.07
CA LYS A 119 -10.30 16.80 0.20
C LYS A 119 -9.32 15.63 0.25
N LEU A 120 -8.63 15.48 1.38
CA LEU A 120 -7.68 14.40 1.61
C LEU A 120 -8.10 13.62 2.83
N TRP A 121 -7.93 12.30 2.75
CA TRP A 121 -8.08 11.36 3.85
C TRP A 121 -6.74 10.69 4.05
N VAL A 122 -6.29 10.65 5.30
CA VAL A 122 -4.95 10.16 5.63
C VAL A 122 -5.03 9.24 6.81
N ILE A 123 -4.60 8.00 6.63
CA ILE A 123 -4.42 7.08 7.75
C ILE A 123 -3.29 7.58 8.62
N ASN A 124 -3.53 7.61 9.94
CA ASN A 124 -2.56 8.06 10.93
C ASN A 124 -2.40 6.99 12.03
N HIS A 125 -1.14 6.74 12.43
CA HIS A 125 -0.79 5.72 13.42
C HIS A 125 -0.21 6.28 14.72
N PRO A 126 -0.94 7.13 15.48
CA PRO A 126 -0.48 7.47 16.82
C PRO A 126 -0.53 6.22 17.70
N LYS A 127 0.34 6.20 18.73
CA LYS A 127 0.66 4.99 19.52
C LYS A 127 -0.54 4.20 20.06
N ASN A 128 -1.64 4.88 20.40
CA ASN A 128 -2.73 4.27 21.15
C ASN A 128 -3.93 3.87 20.28
N GLN A 129 -4.22 4.62 19.22
CA GLN A 129 -5.43 4.46 18.42
C GLN A 129 -5.15 4.91 17.00
N HIS A 130 -5.44 4.06 16.01
CA HIS A 130 -5.36 4.45 14.62
C HIS A 130 -6.56 5.32 14.23
N THR A 131 -6.31 6.29 13.37
CA THR A 131 -7.30 7.29 12.96
C THR A 131 -7.23 7.54 11.46
N VAL A 132 -8.30 8.10 10.91
CA VAL A 132 -8.29 8.75 9.59
C VAL A 132 -8.41 10.25 9.80
N GLU A 133 -7.41 10.99 9.36
CA GLU A 133 -7.39 12.45 9.41
C GLU A 133 -7.91 13.02 8.10
N VAL A 134 -8.89 13.92 8.19
CA VAL A 134 -9.50 14.56 7.03
C VAL A 134 -8.98 15.98 6.90
N PHE A 135 -8.48 16.34 5.72
CA PHE A 135 -7.95 17.66 5.42
C PHE A 135 -8.62 18.27 4.20
N MET A 136 -8.62 19.60 4.14
CA MET A 136 -8.86 20.37 2.93
C MET A 136 -7.56 21.00 2.45
N LEU A 137 -7.25 20.86 1.16
CA LEU A 137 -6.12 21.47 0.50
C LEU A 137 -6.61 22.63 -0.38
N TYR A 138 -6.13 23.83 -0.08
CA TYR A 138 -6.35 25.06 -0.85
C TYR A 138 -5.01 25.57 -1.38
N GLY A 139 -4.70 25.26 -2.64
CA GLY A 139 -3.36 25.51 -3.19
C GLY A 139 -2.29 24.72 -2.44
N ASP A 140 -1.53 25.38 -1.55
CA ASP A 140 -0.50 24.77 -0.68
C ASP A 140 -0.89 24.83 0.82
N SER A 141 -2.08 25.34 1.14
CA SER A 141 -2.60 25.41 2.50
C SER A 141 -3.41 24.15 2.82
N LEU A 142 -2.89 23.33 3.74
CA LEU A 142 -3.57 22.13 4.21
C LEU A 142 -4.21 22.39 5.58
N VAL A 143 -5.54 22.27 5.65
CA VAL A 143 -6.34 22.57 6.84
C VAL A 143 -7.01 21.29 7.34
N HIS A 144 -6.65 20.87 8.55
CA HIS A 144 -7.31 19.74 9.22
C HIS A 144 -8.77 20.07 9.52
N GLN A 145 -9.67 19.15 9.20
CA GLN A 145 -11.12 19.30 9.38
C GLN A 145 -11.62 18.46 10.55
N LYS A 146 -11.30 17.16 10.54
CA LYS A 146 -11.76 16.21 11.55
C LYS A 146 -10.83 15.01 11.64
N THR A 147 -10.86 14.38 12.80
CA THR A 147 -10.27 13.06 13.06
C THR A 147 -11.40 12.05 13.17
N ILE A 148 -11.35 10.99 12.36
CA ILE A 148 -12.26 9.85 12.44
C ILE A 148 -11.55 8.74 13.20
N SER A 149 -12.19 8.23 14.24
CA SER A 149 -11.69 7.13 15.07
C SER A 149 -12.86 6.20 15.39
N ASP A 150 -12.64 4.90 15.20
CA ASP A 150 -13.66 3.88 15.44
C ASP A 150 -12.97 2.55 15.81
N GLU A 151 -13.70 1.64 16.44
CA GLU A 151 -13.22 0.28 16.74
C GLU A 151 -13.00 -0.54 15.46
N ALA A 152 -13.73 -0.24 14.38
CA ALA A 152 -13.55 -0.83 13.07
C ALA A 152 -12.18 -0.49 12.42
N ILE A 153 -11.50 0.57 12.89
CA ILE A 153 -10.15 0.95 12.46
C ILE A 153 -9.11 0.16 13.30
N VAL A 154 -9.00 -1.13 13.00
CA VAL A 154 -8.20 -2.08 13.79
C VAL A 154 -6.72 -1.95 13.48
N SER A 155 -6.34 -2.05 12.21
CA SER A 155 -4.96 -2.01 11.71
C SER A 155 -4.98 -1.46 10.28
N PRO A 156 -5.36 -0.18 10.11
CA PRO A 156 -5.62 0.36 8.78
C PRO A 156 -4.35 0.43 7.95
N ASN A 157 -4.44 0.16 6.67
CA ASN A 157 -3.29 0.17 5.78
C ASN A 157 -3.44 1.26 4.71
N ASP A 158 -4.50 1.15 3.91
CA ASP A 158 -4.84 2.12 2.85
C ASP A 158 -6.35 2.41 2.79
N LEU A 159 -6.74 3.48 2.11
CA LEU A 159 -8.14 3.86 1.90
C LEU A 159 -8.35 4.48 0.52
N VAL A 160 -9.58 4.39 0.01
CA VAL A 160 -10.00 5.10 -1.20
C VAL A 160 -11.33 5.83 -0.97
N ALA A 161 -11.32 7.14 -1.22
CA ALA A 161 -12.52 7.96 -1.21
C ALA A 161 -13.35 7.70 -2.48
N ILE A 162 -14.64 7.47 -2.30
CA ILE A 162 -15.62 7.27 -3.37
C ILE A 162 -16.46 8.53 -3.57
N ASP A 163 -16.64 9.29 -2.48
CA ASP A 163 -17.35 10.57 -2.46
C ASP A 163 -16.78 11.45 -1.32
N GLU A 164 -17.33 12.65 -1.14
CA GLU A 164 -16.88 13.63 -0.16
C GLU A 164 -16.86 13.13 1.27
N ASP A 165 -17.72 12.22 1.70
CA ASP A 165 -17.70 11.70 3.07
C ASP A 165 -17.72 10.17 3.12
N GLN A 166 -17.53 9.50 1.97
CA GLN A 166 -17.61 8.05 1.85
C GLN A 166 -16.30 7.46 1.35
N PHE A 167 -15.80 6.43 2.03
CA PHE A 167 -14.56 5.76 1.64
C PHE A 167 -14.56 4.29 2.07
N TYR A 168 -13.75 3.51 1.37
CA TYR A 168 -13.35 2.18 1.83
C TYR A 168 -11.99 2.25 2.50
N ILE A 169 -11.76 1.43 3.52
CA ILE A 169 -10.49 1.33 4.23
C ILE A 169 -10.13 -0.14 4.44
N THR A 170 -8.88 -0.50 4.19
CA THR A 170 -8.36 -1.84 4.46
C THR A 170 -7.81 -1.90 5.87
N ASN A 171 -8.15 -2.94 6.62
CA ASN A 171 -7.40 -3.33 7.80
C ASN A 171 -6.49 -4.48 7.41
N ASP A 172 -5.17 -4.29 7.46
CA ASP A 172 -4.23 -5.34 7.05
C ASP A 172 -4.26 -6.57 7.98
N HIS A 173 -4.74 -6.41 9.22
CA HIS A 173 -4.79 -7.46 10.22
C HIS A 173 -5.94 -7.30 11.21
N GLN A 174 -6.31 -8.40 11.84
CA GLN A 174 -7.26 -8.42 12.96
C GLN A 174 -6.56 -8.25 14.31
N TYR A 175 -5.30 -8.66 14.44
CA TYR A 175 -4.54 -8.53 15.68
C TYR A 175 -3.44 -7.47 15.53
N ARG A 176 -3.44 -6.48 16.44
CA ARG A 176 -2.44 -5.40 16.43
C ARG A 176 -1.04 -5.88 16.81
N TYR A 177 -0.92 -6.82 17.76
CA TYR A 177 0.37 -7.25 18.32
C TYR A 177 0.40 -8.73 18.72
N GLY A 178 1.60 -9.23 19.02
CA GLY A 178 1.82 -10.51 19.66
C GLY A 178 1.78 -11.72 18.71
N TRP A 179 1.69 -12.91 19.28
CA TRP A 179 1.81 -14.17 18.55
C TRP A 179 0.70 -14.38 17.51
N LYS A 180 -0.48 -13.78 17.70
CA LYS A 180 -1.58 -13.86 16.74
C LYS A 180 -1.30 -13.04 15.48
N ARG A 181 -0.75 -11.83 15.63
CA ARG A 181 -0.27 -11.02 14.50
C ARG A 181 0.83 -11.77 13.73
N MET A 182 1.80 -12.35 14.44
CA MET A 182 2.81 -13.20 13.80
C MET A 182 2.19 -14.41 13.07
N ALA A 183 1.14 -15.01 13.62
CA ALA A 183 0.45 -16.11 12.97
C ALA A 183 -0.24 -15.66 11.68
N GLU A 184 -0.85 -14.48 11.63
CA GLU A 184 -1.38 -13.89 10.39
C GLU A 184 -0.29 -13.78 9.32
N ASP A 185 0.87 -13.19 9.66
CA ASP A 185 2.00 -13.00 8.75
C ASP A 185 2.55 -14.34 8.20
N TYR A 186 2.91 -15.26 9.10
CA TYR A 186 3.67 -16.47 8.73
C TYR A 186 2.79 -17.63 8.26
N LEU A 187 1.57 -17.77 8.79
CA LEU A 187 0.62 -18.78 8.31
C LEU A 187 -0.14 -18.31 7.06
N GLY A 188 -0.06 -17.01 6.72
CA GLY A 188 -0.81 -16.43 5.62
C GLY A 188 -2.33 -16.49 5.85
N LEU A 189 -2.77 -16.25 7.09
CA LEU A 189 -4.19 -16.32 7.43
C LEU A 189 -4.95 -15.20 6.70
N ALA A 190 -5.94 -15.58 5.90
CA ALA A 190 -6.79 -14.65 5.20
C ALA A 190 -7.92 -14.13 6.11
N ILE A 191 -7.58 -13.38 7.16
CA ILE A 191 -8.56 -12.86 8.14
C ILE A 191 -8.67 -11.34 8.16
N SER A 192 -7.88 -10.64 7.34
CA SER A 192 -7.95 -9.19 7.18
C SER A 192 -9.20 -8.78 6.41
N ASP A 193 -9.59 -7.50 6.50
CA ASP A 193 -10.90 -7.04 6.02
C ASP A 193 -10.89 -5.65 5.38
N VAL A 194 -12.01 -5.33 4.73
CA VAL A 194 -12.33 -3.99 4.22
C VAL A 194 -13.55 -3.47 4.95
N GLN A 195 -13.45 -2.25 5.45
CA GLN A 195 -14.58 -1.50 6.01
C GLN A 195 -15.01 -0.41 5.03
N TYR A 196 -16.31 -0.14 4.98
CA TYR A 196 -16.88 1.02 4.31
C TYR A 196 -17.36 2.02 5.36
N TYR A 197 -16.99 3.29 5.18
CA TYR A 197 -17.50 4.41 5.98
C TYR A 197 -18.53 5.17 5.15
N ASP A 198 -19.76 5.28 5.65
CA ASP A 198 -20.88 5.91 4.93
C ASP A 198 -21.00 7.44 5.18
N GLY A 199 -20.05 8.01 5.92
CA GLY A 199 -20.10 9.38 6.44
C GLY A 199 -20.38 9.44 7.94
N LYS A 200 -20.86 8.35 8.54
CA LYS A 200 -21.27 8.27 9.94
C LYS A 200 -20.77 7.02 10.65
N GLU A 201 -20.92 5.85 10.04
CA GLU A 201 -20.66 4.55 10.66
C GLU A 201 -19.81 3.66 9.73
N PHE A 202 -19.10 2.69 10.32
CA PHE A 202 -18.34 1.70 9.59
C PHE A 202 -19.12 0.39 9.45
N THR A 203 -19.05 -0.22 8.27
CA THR A 203 -19.58 -1.56 8.01
C THR A 203 -18.50 -2.42 7.36
N LYS A 204 -18.32 -3.65 7.84
CA LYS A 204 -17.45 -4.63 7.18
C LYS A 204 -18.09 -5.09 5.87
N VAL A 205 -17.40 -4.89 4.76
CA VAL A 205 -17.94 -5.13 3.41
C VAL A 205 -17.17 -6.18 2.62
N ALA A 206 -15.96 -6.54 3.05
CA ALA A 206 -15.24 -7.71 2.57
C ALA A 206 -14.35 -8.29 3.68
N ASP A 207 -14.12 -9.60 3.64
CA ASP A 207 -13.17 -10.32 4.49
C ASP A 207 -12.48 -11.42 3.67
N GLY A 208 -11.74 -12.34 4.32
CA GLY A 208 -11.09 -13.43 3.59
C GLY A 208 -9.87 -12.96 2.80
N ILE A 209 -9.25 -11.85 3.20
CA ILE A 209 -8.09 -11.26 2.54
C ILE A 209 -6.84 -11.59 3.33
N ALA A 210 -5.77 -12.01 2.67
CA ALA A 210 -4.48 -12.22 3.30
C ALA A 210 -3.68 -10.91 3.21
N TYR A 211 -3.67 -10.16 4.32
CA TYR A 211 -3.01 -8.87 4.44
C TYR A 211 -3.66 -7.79 3.54
N ALA A 212 -4.88 -7.35 3.80
CA ALA A 212 -5.54 -6.31 2.98
C ALA A 212 -4.72 -5.01 3.02
N ASN A 213 -4.21 -4.59 1.87
CA ASN A 213 -3.23 -3.50 1.75
C ASN A 213 -3.81 -2.39 0.86
N GLY A 214 -3.14 -2.01 -0.23
CA GLY A 214 -3.59 -1.02 -1.19
C GLY A 214 -5.03 -1.24 -1.66
N ILE A 215 -5.78 -0.16 -1.78
CA ILE A 215 -7.17 -0.20 -2.25
C ILE A 215 -7.43 0.98 -3.18
N ASN A 216 -8.00 0.71 -4.36
CA ASN A 216 -8.37 1.79 -5.28
C ASN A 216 -9.61 1.46 -6.10
N TYR A 217 -10.26 2.50 -6.62
CA TYR A 217 -11.55 2.42 -7.30
C TYR A 217 -11.48 3.03 -8.71
N ASP A 218 -11.76 2.22 -9.72
CA ASP A 218 -11.98 2.69 -11.08
C ASP A 218 -13.44 3.10 -11.27
N SER A 219 -13.67 4.42 -11.25
CA SER A 219 -15.00 5.00 -11.44
C SER A 219 -15.57 4.83 -12.84
N LYS A 220 -14.74 4.57 -13.86
CA LYS A 220 -15.20 4.35 -15.24
C LYS A 220 -15.71 2.93 -15.43
N LYS A 221 -15.00 1.95 -14.85
CA LYS A 221 -15.37 0.52 -14.92
C LYS A 221 -16.31 0.10 -13.78
N ASN A 222 -16.52 0.96 -12.77
CA ASN A 222 -17.17 0.63 -11.50
C ASN A 222 -16.56 -0.65 -10.90
N ARG A 223 -15.24 -0.63 -10.68
CA ARG A 223 -14.47 -1.77 -10.14
C ARG A 223 -13.60 -1.30 -9.00
N LEU A 224 -13.61 -2.05 -7.91
CA LEU A 224 -12.74 -1.81 -6.76
C LEU A 224 -11.72 -2.93 -6.64
N PHE A 225 -10.47 -2.56 -6.39
CA PHE A 225 -9.34 -3.47 -6.33
C PHE A 225 -8.70 -3.41 -4.95
N VAL A 226 -8.38 -4.57 -4.38
CA VAL A 226 -7.71 -4.66 -3.07
C VAL A 226 -6.49 -5.56 -3.19
N ALA A 227 -5.33 -5.06 -2.80
CA ALA A 227 -4.11 -5.83 -2.73
C ALA A 227 -4.15 -6.84 -1.57
N SER A 228 -3.68 -8.05 -1.85
CA SER A 228 -3.47 -9.13 -0.89
C SER A 228 -2.02 -9.63 -1.04
N PRO A 229 -1.02 -8.88 -0.54
CA PRO A 229 0.40 -9.17 -0.69
C PRO A 229 0.74 -10.56 -0.19
N ARG A 230 0.18 -11.03 0.93
CA ARG A 230 0.52 -12.36 1.45
C ARG A 230 -0.01 -13.49 0.57
N GLY A 231 -1.06 -13.24 -0.21
CA GLY A 231 -1.60 -14.18 -1.20
C GLY A 231 -0.95 -14.06 -2.58
N PHE A 232 -0.18 -13.00 -2.86
CA PHE A 232 0.23 -12.58 -4.21
C PHE A 232 -0.96 -12.30 -5.14
N LEU A 233 -2.05 -11.76 -4.59
CA LEU A 233 -3.30 -11.54 -5.32
C LEU A 233 -3.70 -10.07 -5.33
N VAL A 234 -4.34 -9.64 -6.41
CA VAL A 234 -5.23 -8.47 -6.41
C VAL A 234 -6.66 -8.98 -6.48
N LYS A 235 -7.48 -8.60 -5.51
CA LYS A 235 -8.89 -8.98 -5.41
C LYS A 235 -9.75 -7.95 -6.13
N VAL A 236 -10.69 -8.41 -6.95
CA VAL A 236 -11.60 -7.55 -7.70
C VAL A 236 -13.00 -7.62 -7.14
N PHE A 237 -13.62 -6.46 -6.93
CA PHE A 237 -14.97 -6.32 -6.42
C PHE A 237 -15.83 -5.40 -7.30
N ASP A 238 -17.12 -5.69 -7.37
CA ASP A 238 -18.15 -4.77 -7.85
C ASP A 238 -18.72 -4.05 -6.62
N PRO A 239 -18.52 -2.72 -6.50
CA PRO A 239 -19.11 -1.95 -5.42
C PRO A 239 -20.54 -1.53 -5.76
N ASP A 240 -21.45 -1.68 -4.80
CA ASP A 240 -22.74 -0.99 -4.80
C ASP A 240 -22.58 0.35 -4.11
N LEU A 241 -22.49 1.44 -4.88
CA LEU A 241 -22.27 2.79 -4.35
C LEU A 241 -23.44 3.32 -3.51
N THR A 242 -24.61 2.67 -3.56
CA THR A 242 -25.77 3.06 -2.73
C THR A 242 -25.63 2.54 -1.31
N THR A 243 -25.11 1.31 -1.17
CA THR A 243 -25.03 0.60 0.12
C THR A 243 -23.61 0.52 0.66
N GLY A 244 -22.61 0.78 -0.17
CA GLY A 244 -21.20 0.51 0.10
C GLY A 244 -20.83 -0.97 0.10
N SER A 245 -21.74 -1.89 -0.26
CA SER A 245 -21.42 -3.32 -0.24
C SER A 245 -20.48 -3.70 -1.39
N LEU A 246 -19.63 -4.71 -1.15
CA LEU A 246 -18.70 -5.24 -2.15
C LEU A 246 -19.09 -6.66 -2.55
N GLN A 247 -19.28 -6.87 -3.85
CA GLN A 247 -19.45 -8.21 -4.42
C GLN A 247 -18.12 -8.69 -5.00
N PHE A 248 -17.57 -9.79 -4.47
CA PHE A 248 -16.35 -10.39 -5.01
C PHE A 248 -16.56 -10.94 -6.43
N ILE A 249 -15.59 -10.67 -7.32
CA ILE A 249 -15.62 -11.09 -8.73
C ILE A 249 -14.61 -12.19 -9.02
N GLU A 250 -13.33 -11.91 -8.78
CA GLU A 250 -12.22 -12.85 -8.96
C GLU A 250 -10.93 -12.38 -8.26
N ASP A 251 -9.97 -13.30 -8.20
CA ASP A 251 -8.60 -13.03 -7.80
C ASP A 251 -7.71 -12.96 -9.05
N ILE A 252 -6.83 -11.97 -9.11
CA ILE A 252 -5.78 -11.83 -10.11
C ILE A 252 -4.46 -12.27 -9.49
N ASP A 253 -3.81 -13.29 -10.06
CA ASP A 253 -2.48 -13.72 -9.62
C ASP A 253 -1.42 -12.72 -10.08
N ALA A 254 -0.94 -11.90 -9.13
CA ALA A 254 0.08 -10.89 -9.36
C ALA A 254 1.51 -11.47 -9.33
N ARG A 255 1.68 -12.70 -8.80
CA ARG A 255 2.96 -13.42 -8.66
C ARG A 255 4.02 -12.68 -7.81
N SER A 256 3.58 -11.67 -7.05
CA SER A 256 4.42 -10.81 -6.19
C SER A 256 3.60 -10.24 -5.05
N GLY A 257 4.28 -9.80 -3.98
CA GLY A 257 3.64 -9.17 -2.83
C GLY A 257 3.18 -7.77 -3.15
N VAL A 258 2.02 -7.63 -3.82
CA VAL A 258 1.40 -6.36 -4.20
C VAL A 258 1.07 -5.47 -3.01
N ASP A 259 1.38 -4.19 -3.11
CA ASP A 259 1.24 -3.17 -2.06
C ASP A 259 0.21 -2.10 -2.53
N ASN A 260 0.52 -0.80 -2.55
CA ASN A 260 -0.42 0.25 -2.95
C ASN A 260 -0.75 0.22 -4.46
N ILE A 261 -2.03 0.46 -4.78
CA ILE A 261 -2.60 0.36 -6.14
C ILE A 261 -2.91 1.75 -6.68
N GLU A 262 -2.33 2.09 -7.82
CA GLU A 262 -2.60 3.35 -8.52
C GLU A 262 -3.03 3.11 -9.98
N PHE A 263 -3.69 4.09 -10.60
CA PHE A 263 -4.14 3.97 -11.99
C PHE A 263 -3.37 4.88 -12.94
N ASP A 264 -3.04 4.39 -14.13
CA ASP A 264 -2.65 5.25 -15.24
C ASP A 264 -3.85 5.87 -15.98
N GLU A 265 -3.59 6.74 -16.95
CA GLU A 265 -4.61 7.43 -17.74
C GLU A 265 -5.51 6.46 -18.53
N LYS A 266 -5.03 5.25 -18.80
CA LYS A 266 -5.75 4.19 -19.51
C LYS A 266 -6.57 3.31 -18.55
N GLY A 267 -6.44 3.51 -17.24
CA GLY A 267 -7.11 2.69 -16.22
C GLY A 267 -6.42 1.35 -15.96
N ARG A 268 -5.13 1.21 -16.33
CA ARG A 268 -4.33 0.06 -15.91
C ARG A 268 -3.84 0.31 -14.49
N LEU A 269 -3.76 -0.75 -13.70
CA LEU A 269 -3.26 -0.70 -12.33
C LEU A 269 -1.74 -0.71 -12.36
N TRP A 270 -1.12 0.15 -11.56
CA TRP A 270 0.31 0.23 -11.31
C TRP A 270 0.55 0.03 -9.82
N ILE A 271 1.32 -1.00 -9.48
CA ILE A 271 1.35 -1.52 -8.12
C ILE A 271 2.80 -1.71 -7.69
N GLY A 272 3.21 -1.04 -6.60
CA GLY A 272 4.48 -1.33 -5.93
C GLY A 272 4.42 -2.73 -5.32
N SER A 273 5.49 -3.51 -5.43
CA SER A 273 5.46 -4.92 -5.05
C SER A 273 6.76 -5.43 -4.43
N HIS A 274 6.60 -6.45 -3.58
CA HIS A 274 7.65 -7.14 -2.85
C HIS A 274 7.81 -8.58 -3.37
N PRO A 275 8.78 -8.87 -4.25
CA PRO A 275 8.90 -10.20 -4.87
C PRO A 275 9.40 -11.29 -3.91
N ASN A 276 9.88 -10.91 -2.71
CA ASN A 276 10.29 -11.82 -1.65
C ASN A 276 9.87 -11.25 -0.27
N LEU A 277 8.74 -11.72 0.25
CA LEU A 277 8.15 -11.19 1.50
C LEU A 277 9.00 -11.46 2.75
N MET A 278 9.78 -12.54 2.75
CA MET A 278 10.67 -12.85 3.88
C MET A 278 11.88 -11.92 3.91
N HIS A 279 12.44 -11.59 2.74
CA HIS A 279 13.50 -10.59 2.60
C HIS A 279 12.96 -9.20 2.97
N PHE A 280 11.78 -8.84 2.45
CA PHE A 280 11.08 -7.61 2.83
C PHE A 280 10.88 -7.51 4.34
N SER A 281 10.38 -8.57 5.00
CA SER A 281 10.20 -8.61 6.46
C SER A 281 11.51 -8.39 7.23
N GLY A 282 12.62 -8.92 6.71
CA GLY A 282 13.96 -8.68 7.27
C GLY A 282 14.39 -7.21 7.13
N TYR A 283 14.18 -6.62 5.96
CA TYR A 283 14.44 -5.19 5.71
C TYR A 283 13.57 -4.30 6.60
N ALA A 284 12.25 -4.47 6.59
CA ALA A 284 11.31 -3.70 7.40
C ALA A 284 11.54 -3.82 8.91
N ALA A 285 12.22 -4.88 9.37
CA ALA A 285 12.65 -5.07 10.76
C ALA A 285 14.06 -4.51 11.07
N GLY A 286 14.71 -3.84 10.11
CA GLY A 286 16.06 -3.28 10.23
C GLY A 286 17.17 -4.33 10.25
N LYS A 287 16.90 -5.56 9.80
CA LYS A 287 17.87 -6.69 9.80
C LYS A 287 18.61 -6.82 8.47
N LEU A 288 18.09 -6.21 7.41
CA LEU A 288 18.69 -6.18 6.08
C LEU A 288 18.77 -4.72 5.62
N GLU A 289 19.83 -4.39 4.88
CA GLU A 289 20.06 -3.03 4.41
C GLU A 289 19.18 -2.65 3.22
N THR A 290 18.83 -3.63 2.38
CA THR A 290 18.03 -3.43 1.16
C THR A 290 17.00 -4.54 1.00
N SER A 291 15.99 -4.30 0.16
CA SER A 291 15.01 -5.29 -0.27
C SER A 291 14.73 -5.15 -1.76
N PRO A 292 14.55 -6.26 -2.51
CA PRO A 292 14.09 -6.18 -3.88
C PRO A 292 12.79 -5.38 -4.02
N SER A 293 12.64 -4.74 -5.18
CA SER A 293 11.48 -3.95 -5.57
C SER A 293 10.97 -4.42 -6.92
N GLU A 294 9.66 -4.37 -7.13
CA GLU A 294 9.01 -4.73 -8.38
C GLU A 294 7.80 -3.82 -8.63
N ILE A 295 7.58 -3.40 -9.87
CA ILE A 295 6.34 -2.75 -10.28
C ILE A 295 5.55 -3.70 -11.17
N ILE A 296 4.36 -4.07 -10.71
CA ILE A 296 3.40 -4.88 -11.46
C ILE A 296 2.39 -3.95 -12.13
N VAL A 297 2.15 -4.16 -13.42
CA VAL A 297 1.09 -3.52 -14.19
C VAL A 297 0.02 -4.54 -14.53
N ILE A 298 -1.23 -4.22 -14.22
CA ILE A 298 -2.40 -5.05 -14.54
C ILE A 298 -3.32 -4.28 -15.48
N ASP A 299 -3.55 -4.84 -16.67
CA ASP A 299 -4.55 -4.35 -17.60
C ASP A 299 -5.81 -5.20 -17.45
N TYR A 300 -6.82 -4.68 -16.75
CA TYR A 300 -8.04 -5.43 -16.38
C TYR A 300 -9.23 -5.00 -17.24
N GLU A 301 -9.66 -5.88 -18.14
CA GLU A 301 -10.78 -5.62 -19.06
C GLU A 301 -12.08 -6.32 -18.63
N GLY A 302 -11.99 -7.27 -17.70
CA GLY A 302 -13.14 -7.95 -17.12
C GLY A 302 -12.76 -9.31 -16.56
N LYS A 303 -13.77 -10.03 -16.07
CA LYS A 303 -13.57 -11.33 -15.43
C LYS A 303 -12.80 -12.29 -16.35
N SER A 304 -11.65 -12.76 -15.89
CA SER A 304 -10.74 -13.66 -16.62
C SER A 304 -10.20 -13.10 -17.94
N ASN A 305 -10.30 -11.79 -18.13
CA ASN A 305 -9.75 -11.06 -19.27
C ASN A 305 -8.87 -9.92 -18.74
N TYR A 306 -7.62 -10.27 -18.43
CA TYR A 306 -6.64 -9.33 -17.94
C TYR A 306 -5.22 -9.77 -18.31
N SER A 307 -4.27 -8.85 -18.26
CA SER A 307 -2.84 -9.15 -18.35
C SER A 307 -2.11 -8.66 -17.12
N VAL A 308 -1.03 -9.37 -16.74
CA VAL A 308 -0.17 -9.05 -15.61
C VAL A 308 1.27 -9.01 -16.10
N GLU A 309 1.91 -7.85 -16.04
CA GLU A 309 3.30 -7.66 -16.42
C GLU A 309 4.13 -7.11 -15.26
N SER A 310 5.33 -7.66 -15.09
CA SER A 310 6.39 -7.03 -14.28
C SER A 310 7.17 -6.07 -15.17
N VAL A 311 7.02 -4.77 -14.97
CA VAL A 311 7.60 -3.74 -15.85
C VAL A 311 8.90 -3.16 -15.32
N PHE A 312 9.09 -3.20 -14.00
CA PHE A 312 10.30 -2.75 -13.32
C PHE A 312 10.67 -3.78 -12.23
N VAL A 313 11.94 -4.16 -12.15
CA VAL A 313 12.49 -5.07 -11.12
C VAL A 313 13.87 -4.57 -10.71
N ASP A 314 14.04 -4.31 -9.42
CA ASP A 314 15.29 -3.90 -8.79
C ASP A 314 15.66 -4.87 -7.67
N THR A 315 16.96 -5.12 -7.50
CA THR A 315 17.49 -5.94 -6.40
C THR A 315 17.53 -5.20 -5.05
N GLY A 316 17.14 -3.94 -5.01
CA GLY A 316 17.20 -3.03 -3.87
C GLY A 316 18.31 -1.98 -3.98
N VAL A 317 19.01 -1.89 -5.12
CA VAL A 317 20.16 -0.99 -5.33
C VAL A 317 19.71 0.44 -5.60
N ASN A 318 18.69 0.67 -6.44
CA ASN A 318 18.20 2.02 -6.72
C ASN A 318 16.98 2.38 -5.88
N ILE A 319 16.16 1.41 -5.51
CA ILE A 319 15.06 1.57 -4.55
C ILE A 319 14.76 0.24 -3.88
N SER A 320 14.60 0.26 -2.55
CA SER A 320 14.26 -0.90 -1.74
C SER A 320 12.80 -0.89 -1.31
N ALA A 321 12.16 -2.06 -1.40
CA ALA A 321 10.78 -2.28 -0.97
C ALA A 321 9.80 -1.23 -1.53
N SER A 322 9.71 -1.15 -2.86
CA SER A 322 8.75 -0.26 -3.54
C SER A 322 7.31 -0.56 -3.11
N THR A 323 6.59 0.49 -2.69
CA THR A 323 5.22 0.37 -2.14
C THR A 323 4.17 0.93 -3.09
N VAL A 324 4.51 1.93 -3.89
CA VAL A 324 3.57 2.63 -4.78
C VAL A 324 4.29 3.06 -6.04
N ALA A 325 3.59 3.09 -7.18
CA ALA A 325 4.11 3.57 -8.44
C ALA A 325 3.05 4.34 -9.23
N ILE A 326 3.29 5.63 -9.47
CA ILE A 326 2.39 6.47 -10.25
C ILE A 326 3.06 6.89 -11.56
N PRO A 327 2.56 6.47 -12.72
CA PRO A 327 2.98 7.02 -14.00
C PRO A 327 2.39 8.42 -14.18
N PHE A 328 3.18 9.33 -14.76
CA PHE A 328 2.75 10.65 -15.22
C PHE A 328 3.64 11.06 -16.39
N GLU A 329 3.03 11.26 -17.57
CA GLU A 329 3.75 11.49 -18.82
C GLU A 329 4.76 10.36 -19.12
N ASP A 330 6.05 10.69 -19.29
CA ASP A 330 7.14 9.77 -19.59
C ASP A 330 7.86 9.22 -18.34
N LYS A 331 7.31 9.50 -17.14
CA LYS A 331 7.92 9.19 -15.85
C LYS A 331 7.03 8.32 -14.99
N VAL A 332 7.65 7.55 -14.11
CA VAL A 332 7.01 6.80 -13.03
C VAL A 332 7.65 7.21 -11.71
N TYR A 333 6.82 7.67 -10.77
CA TYR A 333 7.23 8.05 -9.43
C TYR A 333 7.00 6.86 -8.48
N ILE A 334 8.08 6.34 -7.91
CA ILE A 334 8.08 5.10 -7.12
C ILE A 334 8.42 5.41 -5.67
N GLY A 335 7.47 5.14 -4.78
CA GLY A 335 7.60 5.25 -3.33
C GLY A 335 8.17 3.99 -2.69
N ASN A 336 8.42 4.04 -1.37
CA ASN A 336 9.04 2.97 -0.60
C ASN A 336 8.71 3.04 0.90
N VAL A 337 9.04 1.95 1.62
CA VAL A 337 8.81 1.86 3.06
C VAL A 337 9.82 2.68 3.89
N MET A 338 11.12 2.61 3.60
CA MET A 338 12.18 3.10 4.51
C MET A 338 13.37 3.81 3.86
N ASP A 339 13.49 3.83 2.53
CA ASP A 339 14.56 4.53 1.82
C ASP A 339 14.44 6.05 1.97
N GLU A 340 15.51 6.75 1.56
CA GLU A 340 15.66 8.19 1.73
C GLU A 340 15.28 9.03 0.49
N HIS A 341 14.68 8.40 -0.51
CA HIS A 341 14.25 9.05 -1.76
C HIS A 341 13.02 8.41 -2.38
N ILE A 342 12.30 9.18 -3.19
CA ILE A 342 11.42 8.66 -4.25
C ILE A 342 12.29 8.41 -5.48
N LEU A 343 12.11 7.26 -6.14
CA LEU A 343 12.74 6.98 -7.42
C LEU A 343 11.86 7.50 -8.55
N VAL A 344 12.44 8.23 -9.49
CA VAL A 344 11.78 8.67 -10.71
C VAL A 344 12.39 7.90 -11.88
N TRP A 345 11.57 7.06 -12.51
CA TRP A 345 11.95 6.21 -13.62
C TRP A 345 11.38 6.79 -14.93
N SER A 346 12.27 7.23 -15.83
CA SER A 346 11.92 7.70 -17.17
C SER A 346 12.08 6.58 -18.19
N THR A 347 11.01 6.23 -18.90
CA THR A 347 10.95 5.00 -19.71
C THR A 347 11.48 5.13 -21.14
N ASN A 348 11.85 6.35 -21.60
CA ASN A 348 12.38 6.72 -22.93
C ASN A 348 11.57 6.26 -24.16
#